data_AF-A0A8J7MB41-F1
#
_entry.id   AF-A0A8J7MB41-F1
#
_cell.length_a   1.000
_cell.length_b   1.000
_cell.length_c   1.000
_cell.angle_alpha   90.00
_cell.angle_beta   90.00
_cell.angle_gamma   90.00
#
_symmetry.space_group_name_H-M   'P 1'
#
loop_
_entity.id
_entity.type
_entity.pdbx_description
1 polymer ?
#
loop_
_entity_poly.entity_id
_entity_poly.type
_entity_poly.pdbx_seq_one_letter_code
_entity_poly.pdbx_strand_id
1 'polypeptide(L)'
;MESANQSTTSKSAWVAKPYVAVICAIITLALIALPVFFKQPVAEASAWLIFLGKFHPVVLHLPIGMLLMVIVLELNAKAHKTRTSVVPLLATFVSTVAALVFGYLLFLAGEFDTESLDAHFWSSVVFTVFLVWTIYIKIRSDLKNGSQLGYFVMLAISTFLMSASGHYGGIITHGDPLDSAPWVEKEKRSFGRAADDQPAGVADLLVYEQVIIPYFEAKCYSCHNDKKQRGSLRMDTYDFMLEGGEEGPCLVPGNLDESLMIVLTRLPLDDDYRMAPSNKPQLTESEQAVMEWWVAEGAPQNTKLGDMQASAEIIQHVQQITKAQLAEEKLAEDELEVESAEEASSPNE
;
A
#
# COMPACT_ATOMS: atom_id res chain seq x y z
N MET A 1 68.06 -18.26 7.01
CA MET A 1 67.02 -17.70 7.89
C MET A 1 65.79 -17.48 7.02
N GLU A 2 65.01 -18.53 6.84
CA GLU A 2 63.88 -18.54 5.92
C GLU A 2 62.78 -19.42 6.52
N SER A 3 62.02 -18.83 7.44
CA SER A 3 60.78 -19.40 7.94
C SER A 3 59.92 -18.29 8.55
N ALA A 4 58.83 -17.93 7.84
CA ALA A 4 57.55 -17.51 8.41
C ALA A 4 56.71 -16.77 7.35
N ASN A 5 56.10 -17.50 6.41
CA ASN A 5 54.91 -16.99 5.72
C ASN A 5 54.00 -18.12 5.22
N GLN A 6 53.52 -18.96 6.14
CA GLN A 6 52.58 -20.06 5.82
C GLN A 6 51.36 -20.14 6.76
N SER A 7 50.84 -19.01 7.27
CA SER A 7 49.67 -19.03 8.18
C SER A 7 48.36 -18.45 7.61
N THR A 8 48.28 -18.08 6.33
CA THR A 8 47.08 -17.43 5.77
C THR A 8 46.18 -18.32 4.91
N THR A 9 46.53 -19.58 4.66
CA THR A 9 45.79 -20.46 3.71
C THR A 9 44.75 -21.39 4.34
N SER A 10 44.60 -21.44 5.66
CA SER A 10 43.72 -22.41 6.34
C SER A 10 42.27 -21.92 6.58
N LYS A 11 42.06 -20.61 6.76
CA LYS A 11 40.77 -20.07 7.24
C LYS A 11 39.64 -20.07 6.19
N SER A 12 39.95 -20.34 4.92
CA SER A 12 38.98 -20.31 3.82
C SER A 12 38.47 -21.70 3.40
N ALA A 13 38.94 -22.78 4.03
CA ALA A 13 38.62 -24.16 3.64
C ALA A 13 37.24 -24.67 4.11
N TRP A 14 36.56 -23.97 5.02
CA TRP A 14 35.27 -24.43 5.58
C TRP A 14 34.09 -24.20 4.62
N VAL A 15 34.16 -23.20 3.73
CA VAL A 15 33.04 -22.88 2.82
C VAL A 15 33.05 -23.70 1.52
N ALA A 16 34.17 -24.36 1.21
CA ALA A 16 34.25 -25.33 0.12
C ALA A 16 33.59 -26.68 0.46
N LYS A 17 33.14 -26.87 1.69
CA LYS A 17 32.56 -28.14 2.15
C LYS A 17 31.08 -28.23 1.76
N PRO A 18 30.60 -29.43 1.37
CA PRO A 18 29.25 -29.64 0.85
C PRO A 18 28.14 -29.21 1.82
N TYR A 19 28.41 -29.16 3.12
CA TYR A 19 27.42 -28.73 4.11
C TYR A 19 26.96 -27.28 3.95
N VAL A 20 27.75 -26.36 3.37
CA VAL A 20 27.29 -24.96 3.20
C VAL A 20 26.17 -24.88 2.16
N ALA A 21 26.29 -25.65 1.07
CA ALA A 21 25.22 -25.75 0.07
C ALA A 21 23.96 -26.41 0.68
N VAL A 22 24.14 -27.42 1.54
CA VAL A 22 23.03 -28.06 2.26
C VAL A 22 22.34 -27.07 3.20
N ILE A 23 23.08 -26.24 3.94
CA ILE A 23 22.50 -25.20 4.80
C ILE A 23 21.71 -24.20 3.96
N CYS A 24 22.24 -23.75 2.81
CA CYS A 24 21.52 -22.85 1.91
C CYS A 24 20.23 -23.48 1.37
N ALA A 25 20.25 -24.77 1.05
CA ALA A 25 19.07 -25.52 0.61
C ALA A 25 18.03 -25.66 1.73
N ILE A 26 18.46 -25.95 2.96
CA ILE A 26 17.56 -26.01 4.14
C ILE A 26 16.89 -24.66 4.37
N ILE A 27 17.67 -23.56 4.34
CA ILE A 27 17.12 -22.19 4.47
C ILE A 27 16.11 -21.91 3.34
N THR A 28 16.44 -22.28 2.10
CA THR A 28 15.53 -22.11 0.95
C THR A 28 14.21 -22.85 1.16
N LEU A 29 14.27 -24.11 1.59
CA LEU A 29 13.06 -24.91 1.88
C LEU A 29 12.24 -24.31 3.02
N ALA A 30 12.89 -23.83 4.08
CA ALA A 30 12.22 -23.15 5.19
C ALA A 30 11.52 -21.86 4.73
N LEU A 31 12.18 -21.05 3.89
CA LEU A 31 11.61 -19.81 3.34
C LEU A 31 10.39 -20.08 2.45
N ILE A 32 10.45 -21.09 1.58
CA ILE A 32 9.35 -21.47 0.70
C ILE A 32 8.17 -22.05 1.50
N ALA A 33 8.45 -22.71 2.61
CA ALA A 33 7.42 -23.27 3.50
C ALA A 33 6.76 -22.22 4.41
N LEU A 34 7.33 -21.03 4.58
CA LEU A 34 6.77 -19.95 5.41
C LEU A 34 5.24 -19.77 5.21
N PRO A 35 4.70 -19.55 3.99
CA PRO A 35 3.27 -19.28 3.82
C PRO A 35 2.33 -20.39 4.31
N VAL A 36 2.78 -21.64 4.41
CA VAL A 36 1.97 -22.75 4.98
C VAL A 36 1.65 -22.50 6.46
N PHE A 37 2.57 -21.86 7.18
CA PHE A 37 2.44 -21.59 8.62
C PHE A 37 1.86 -20.20 8.92
N PHE A 38 2.01 -19.23 8.00
CA PHE A 38 1.67 -17.83 8.25
C PHE A 38 0.32 -17.35 7.67
N LYS A 39 -0.38 -18.18 6.89
CA LYS A 39 -1.73 -17.84 6.35
C LYS A 39 -2.87 -17.87 7.37
N GLN A 40 -2.60 -18.15 8.65
CA GLN A 40 -3.62 -18.17 9.70
C GLN A 40 -3.45 -16.90 10.55
N PRO A 41 -4.37 -15.91 10.45
CA PRO A 41 -4.36 -14.78 11.38
C PRO A 41 -4.57 -15.32 12.79
N VAL A 42 -3.65 -15.00 13.69
CA VAL A 42 -3.80 -15.37 15.09
C VAL A 42 -4.86 -14.43 15.67
N ALA A 43 -6.02 -14.97 16.06
CA ALA A 43 -7.19 -14.19 16.52
C ALA A 43 -6.92 -13.28 17.74
N GLU A 44 -5.73 -13.39 18.38
CA GLU A 44 -5.32 -12.55 19.51
C GLU A 44 -3.83 -12.17 19.41
N ALA A 45 -3.43 -11.45 18.36
CA ALA A 45 -2.10 -10.84 18.34
C ALA A 45 -2.03 -9.73 19.39
N SER A 46 -1.08 -9.81 20.34
CA SER A 46 -0.94 -8.79 21.39
C SER A 46 -0.71 -7.39 20.80
N ALA A 47 -1.28 -6.35 21.41
CA ALA A 47 -1.14 -4.96 20.96
C ALA A 47 0.33 -4.52 20.76
N TRP A 48 1.25 -5.05 21.57
CA TRP A 48 2.69 -4.81 21.42
C TRP A 48 3.28 -5.40 20.14
N LEU A 49 2.81 -6.58 19.71
CA LEU A 49 3.27 -7.20 18.46
C LEU A 49 2.79 -6.42 17.24
N ILE A 50 1.54 -5.97 17.26
CA ILE A 50 0.98 -5.08 16.22
C ILE A 50 1.77 -3.76 16.17
N PHE A 51 2.06 -3.16 17.33
CA PHE A 51 2.89 -1.96 17.43
C PHE A 51 4.28 -2.16 16.83
N LEU A 52 4.94 -3.28 17.13
CA LEU A 52 6.24 -3.60 16.53
C LEU A 52 6.16 -3.76 15.01
N GLY A 53 5.07 -4.34 14.49
CA GLY A 53 4.82 -4.46 13.06
C GLY A 53 4.88 -3.12 12.31
N LYS A 54 4.43 -2.02 12.93
CA LYS A 54 4.47 -0.67 12.35
C LYS A 54 5.87 -0.18 12.00
N PHE A 55 6.93 -0.80 12.53
CA PHE A 55 8.31 -0.49 12.17
C PHE A 55 8.81 -1.24 10.93
N HIS A 56 7.99 -2.08 10.27
CA HIS A 56 8.38 -2.75 9.03
C HIS A 56 8.94 -1.78 7.97
N PRO A 57 8.32 -0.60 7.71
CA PRO A 57 8.89 0.41 6.82
C PRO A 57 10.26 0.93 7.28
N VAL A 58 10.53 1.02 8.57
CA VAL A 58 11.86 1.45 9.04
C VAL A 58 12.90 0.34 8.81
N VAL A 59 12.53 -0.90 9.12
CA VAL A 59 13.43 -2.06 9.00
C VAL A 59 13.74 -2.38 7.53
N LEU A 60 12.80 -2.16 6.59
CA LEU A 60 13.02 -2.46 5.16
C LEU A 60 14.05 -1.55 4.47
N HIS A 61 14.33 -0.36 5.00
CA HIS A 61 15.36 0.52 4.43
C HIS A 61 16.77 -0.03 4.63
N LEU A 62 16.98 -0.83 5.68
CA LEU A 62 18.27 -1.45 5.99
C LEU A 62 18.74 -2.43 4.88
N PRO A 63 17.98 -3.46 4.48
CA PRO A 63 18.42 -4.37 3.42
C PRO A 63 18.57 -3.66 2.07
N ILE A 64 17.74 -2.66 1.76
CA ILE A 64 17.86 -1.85 0.52
C ILE A 64 19.19 -1.09 0.50
N GLY A 65 19.47 -0.31 1.55
CA GLY A 65 20.72 0.46 1.66
C GLY A 65 21.96 -0.43 1.67
N MET A 66 21.90 -1.56 2.37
CA MET A 66 23.02 -2.51 2.42
C MET A 66 23.27 -3.18 1.06
N LEU A 67 22.23 -3.53 0.30
CA LEU A 67 22.38 -4.11 -1.03
C LEU A 67 22.94 -3.09 -2.03
N LEU A 68 22.47 -1.83 -1.99
CA LEU A 68 23.05 -0.74 -2.78
C LEU A 68 24.52 -0.52 -2.44
N MET A 69 24.88 -0.55 -1.15
CA MET A 69 26.28 -0.48 -0.73
C MET A 69 27.12 -1.64 -1.26
N VAL A 70 26.59 -2.88 -1.31
CA VAL A 70 27.27 -4.02 -1.94
C VAL A 70 27.56 -3.73 -3.41
N ILE A 71 26.60 -3.17 -4.16
CA ILE A 71 26.79 -2.83 -5.57
C ILE A 71 27.91 -1.79 -5.73
N VAL A 72 27.90 -0.72 -4.93
CA VAL A 72 28.96 0.30 -4.94
C VAL A 72 30.33 -0.31 -4.62
N LEU A 73 30.41 -1.16 -3.61
CA LEU A 73 31.65 -1.85 -3.24
C LEU A 73 32.17 -2.75 -4.37
N GLU A 74 31.30 -3.46 -5.08
CA GLU A 74 31.70 -4.33 -6.19
C GLU A 74 32.16 -3.56 -7.43
N LEU A 75 31.52 -2.43 -7.74
CA LEU A 75 31.97 -1.52 -8.79
C LEU A 75 33.36 -0.94 -8.44
N ASN A 76 33.57 -0.58 -7.17
CA ASN A 76 34.83 -0.02 -6.68
C ASN A 76 35.95 -1.08 -6.52
N ALA A 77 35.58 -2.33 -6.18
CA ALA A 77 36.49 -3.46 -6.05
C ALA A 77 37.24 -3.77 -7.36
N LYS A 78 36.60 -3.56 -8.51
CA LYS A 78 37.27 -3.62 -9.82
C LYS A 78 38.41 -2.61 -9.93
N ALA A 79 38.25 -1.42 -9.34
CA ALA A 79 39.25 -0.36 -9.39
C ALA A 79 40.37 -0.54 -8.34
N HIS A 80 40.07 -1.03 -7.14
CA HIS A 80 41.01 -1.04 -6.01
C HIS A 80 41.41 -2.44 -5.47
N LYS A 81 40.99 -3.54 -6.10
CA LYS A 81 41.33 -4.94 -5.74
C LYS A 81 40.99 -5.34 -4.29
N THR A 82 40.04 -4.66 -3.64
CA THR A 82 39.50 -5.04 -2.32
C THR A 82 38.27 -5.95 -2.50
N ARG A 83 38.21 -7.11 -1.83
CA ARG A 83 37.10 -8.09 -1.97
C ARG A 83 36.39 -8.32 -0.63
N THR A 84 35.65 -7.34 -0.14
CA THR A 84 35.05 -7.36 1.22
C THR A 84 33.52 -7.37 1.25
N SER A 85 32.83 -7.67 0.14
CA SER A 85 31.36 -7.61 0.06
C SER A 85 30.60 -8.75 0.75
N VAL A 86 31.27 -9.82 1.21
CA VAL A 86 30.60 -10.94 1.90
C VAL A 86 29.94 -10.47 3.21
N VAL A 87 30.62 -9.63 3.99
CA VAL A 87 30.09 -9.11 5.26
C VAL A 87 28.83 -8.26 5.06
N PRO A 88 28.82 -7.24 4.17
CA PRO A 88 27.60 -6.48 3.92
C PRO A 88 26.49 -7.33 3.29
N LEU A 89 26.78 -8.34 2.45
CA LEU A 89 25.77 -9.28 1.96
C LEU A 89 25.12 -10.11 3.08
N LEU A 90 25.90 -10.59 4.05
CA LEU A 90 25.35 -11.29 5.23
C LEU A 90 24.49 -10.35 6.07
N ALA A 91 24.92 -9.09 6.24
CA ALA A 91 24.13 -8.08 6.93
C ALA A 91 22.83 -7.73 6.19
N THR A 92 22.84 -7.69 4.85
CA THR A 92 21.63 -7.60 4.02
C THR A 92 20.70 -8.77 4.35
N PHE A 93 21.20 -10.01 4.37
CA PHE A 93 20.37 -11.19 4.66
C PHE A 93 19.72 -11.14 6.04
N VAL A 94 20.49 -10.79 7.08
CA VAL A 94 19.94 -10.64 8.44
C VAL A 94 18.87 -9.54 8.48
N SER A 95 19.10 -8.43 7.80
CA SER A 95 18.14 -7.32 7.74
C SER A 95 16.88 -7.69 6.97
N THR A 96 16.99 -8.48 5.89
CA THR A 96 15.84 -9.02 5.14
C THR A 96 15.01 -9.98 6.00
N VAL A 97 15.65 -10.86 6.77
CA VAL A 97 14.93 -11.75 7.70
C VAL A 97 14.20 -10.94 8.78
N ALA A 98 14.83 -9.88 9.31
CA ALA A 98 14.16 -8.97 10.23
C ALA A 98 12.96 -8.28 9.56
N ALA A 99 13.11 -7.80 8.32
CA ALA A 99 12.01 -7.18 7.57
C ALA A 99 10.84 -8.16 7.34
N LEU A 100 11.12 -9.44 7.04
CA LEU A 100 10.09 -10.49 6.91
C LEU A 100 9.33 -10.70 8.23
N VAL A 101 10.03 -10.74 9.37
CA VAL A 101 9.40 -10.89 10.69
C VAL A 101 8.50 -9.69 10.99
N PHE A 102 9.01 -8.47 10.83
CA PHE A 102 8.22 -7.25 11.08
C PHE A 102 7.05 -7.12 10.09
N GLY A 103 7.24 -7.55 8.83
CA GLY A 103 6.18 -7.59 7.83
C GLY A 103 5.07 -8.57 8.20
N TYR A 104 5.43 -9.73 8.76
CA TYR A 104 4.44 -10.66 9.31
C TYR A 104 3.71 -10.08 10.53
N LEU A 105 4.40 -9.41 11.46
CA LEU A 105 3.76 -8.72 12.58
C LEU A 105 2.80 -7.61 12.10
N LEU A 106 3.15 -6.93 11.01
CA LEU A 106 2.29 -5.94 10.38
C LEU A 106 1.09 -6.58 9.68
N PHE A 107 1.25 -7.73 9.04
CA PHE A 107 0.15 -8.52 8.47
C PHE A 107 -0.89 -8.92 9.52
N LEU A 108 -0.44 -9.29 10.73
CA LEU A 108 -1.35 -9.59 11.84
C LEU A 108 -2.24 -8.41 12.28
N ALA A 109 -1.91 -7.18 11.88
CA ALA A 109 -2.75 -6.01 12.13
C ALA A 109 -3.98 -5.92 11.20
N GLY A 110 -4.09 -6.76 10.17
CA GLY A 110 -5.30 -6.88 9.34
C GLY A 110 -5.57 -5.73 8.35
N GLU A 111 -4.56 -4.93 8.01
CA GLU A 111 -4.79 -3.67 7.27
C GLU A 111 -4.70 -3.77 5.72
N PHE A 112 -4.50 -4.95 5.11
CA PHE A 112 -4.07 -5.05 3.71
C PHE A 112 -4.94 -5.96 2.82
N ASP A 113 -5.06 -5.58 1.54
CA ASP A 113 -5.72 -6.35 0.47
C ASP A 113 -4.96 -7.63 0.12
N THR A 114 -5.65 -8.67 -0.34
CA THR A 114 -5.09 -10.02 -0.49
C THR A 114 -4.22 -10.20 -1.73
N GLU A 115 -4.53 -9.56 -2.87
CA GLU A 115 -3.82 -9.82 -4.13
C GLU A 115 -2.45 -9.12 -4.16
N SER A 116 -2.43 -7.82 -3.87
CA SER A 116 -1.18 -7.04 -3.82
C SER A 116 -0.25 -7.53 -2.70
N LEU A 117 -0.83 -7.98 -1.58
CA LEU A 117 -0.08 -8.57 -0.47
C LEU A 117 0.56 -9.90 -0.84
N ASP A 118 -0.16 -10.80 -1.52
CA ASP A 118 0.42 -12.08 -1.96
C ASP A 118 1.59 -11.84 -2.94
N ALA A 119 1.45 -10.89 -3.87
CA ALA A 119 2.53 -10.50 -4.79
C ALA A 119 3.76 -9.92 -4.05
N HIS A 120 3.55 -9.01 -3.09
CA HIS A 120 4.62 -8.45 -2.26
C HIS A 120 5.31 -9.51 -1.40
N PHE A 121 4.54 -10.42 -0.81
CA PHE A 121 5.08 -11.50 0.01
C PHE A 121 5.96 -12.45 -0.82
N TRP A 122 5.45 -12.96 -1.95
CA TRP A 122 6.18 -13.91 -2.78
C TRP A 122 7.42 -13.29 -3.42
N SER A 123 7.33 -12.06 -3.90
CA SER A 123 8.51 -11.36 -4.45
C SER A 123 9.62 -11.20 -3.39
N SER A 124 9.26 -10.95 -2.13
CA SER A 124 10.19 -10.87 -1.00
C SER A 124 10.82 -12.23 -0.62
N VAL A 125 10.03 -13.32 -0.64
CA VAL A 125 10.55 -14.68 -0.41
C VAL A 125 11.52 -15.08 -1.52
N VAL A 126 11.15 -14.86 -2.79
CA VAL A 126 12.00 -15.16 -3.95
C VAL A 126 13.30 -14.35 -3.88
N PHE A 127 13.22 -13.05 -3.59
CA PHE A 127 14.39 -12.21 -3.35
C PHE A 127 15.31 -12.80 -2.27
N THR A 128 14.76 -13.20 -1.13
CA THR A 128 15.54 -13.74 0.00
C THR A 128 16.24 -15.05 -0.37
N VAL A 129 15.57 -15.93 -1.11
CA VAL A 129 16.19 -17.14 -1.65
C VAL A 129 17.35 -16.80 -2.58
N PHE A 130 17.16 -15.88 -3.53
CA PHE A 130 18.22 -15.44 -4.44
C PHE A 130 19.40 -14.78 -3.70
N LEU A 131 19.14 -14.05 -2.62
CA LEU A 131 20.17 -13.46 -1.77
C LEU A 131 21.03 -14.54 -1.09
N VAL A 132 20.41 -15.61 -0.56
CA VAL A 132 21.13 -16.76 0.02
C VAL A 132 22.06 -17.39 -1.01
N TRP A 133 21.57 -17.63 -2.22
CA TRP A 133 22.37 -18.21 -3.31
C TRP A 133 23.45 -17.24 -3.82
N THR A 134 23.18 -15.92 -3.83
CA THR A 134 24.17 -14.89 -4.17
C THR A 134 25.32 -14.89 -3.16
N ILE A 135 25.04 -15.00 -1.87
CA ILE A 135 26.07 -15.15 -0.81
C ILE A 135 26.90 -16.42 -1.06
N TYR A 136 26.24 -17.56 -1.30
CA TYR A 136 26.93 -18.82 -1.56
C TYR A 136 27.86 -18.73 -2.78
N ILE A 137 27.37 -18.20 -3.90
CA ILE A 137 28.14 -18.03 -5.14
C ILE A 137 29.27 -17.04 -4.93
N LYS A 138 29.06 -15.95 -4.19
CA LYS A 138 30.12 -14.98 -3.86
C LYS A 138 31.26 -15.64 -3.11
N ILE A 139 30.96 -16.40 -2.06
CA ILE A 139 32.00 -17.07 -1.28
C ILE A 139 32.76 -18.10 -2.15
N ARG A 140 32.05 -18.86 -2.99
CA ARG A 140 32.68 -19.79 -3.96
C ARG A 140 33.56 -19.07 -4.98
N SER A 141 33.13 -17.90 -5.46
CA SER A 141 33.84 -17.07 -6.43
C SER A 141 35.12 -16.46 -5.85
N ASP A 142 35.13 -16.16 -4.55
CA ASP A 142 36.33 -15.68 -3.85
C ASP A 142 37.34 -16.81 -3.57
N LEU A 143 36.89 -18.06 -3.48
CA LEU A 143 37.72 -19.25 -3.24
C LEU A 143 38.47 -19.78 -4.48
N LYS A 144 38.67 -18.96 -5.52
CA LYS A 144 39.31 -19.29 -6.82
C LYS A 144 38.65 -20.42 -7.64
N ASN A 145 37.54 -21.00 -7.17
CA ASN A 145 36.85 -22.14 -7.80
C ASN A 145 35.45 -21.80 -8.35
N GLY A 146 35.12 -20.51 -8.51
CA GLY A 146 33.80 -20.04 -8.94
C GLY A 146 33.86 -18.95 -10.01
N SER A 147 32.80 -18.84 -10.82
CA SER A 147 32.66 -17.81 -11.86
C SER A 147 32.35 -16.45 -11.23
N GLN A 148 33.16 -15.43 -11.56
CA GLN A 148 32.88 -14.04 -11.18
C GLN A 148 31.67 -13.50 -11.93
N LEU A 149 31.51 -13.89 -13.20
CA LEU A 149 30.33 -13.54 -14.00
C LEU A 149 29.04 -14.09 -13.37
N GLY A 150 29.06 -15.34 -12.90
CA GLY A 150 27.91 -15.96 -12.23
C GLY A 150 27.49 -15.21 -10.97
N TYR A 151 28.44 -14.69 -10.19
CA TYR A 151 28.15 -13.83 -9.06
C TYR A 151 27.47 -12.51 -9.48
N PHE A 152 28.02 -11.80 -10.47
CA PHE A 152 27.44 -10.53 -10.93
C PHE A 152 26.03 -10.70 -11.51
N VAL A 153 25.80 -11.78 -12.25
CA VAL A 153 24.46 -12.11 -12.76
C VAL A 153 23.48 -12.35 -11.61
N MET A 154 23.88 -13.10 -10.59
CA MET A 154 23.03 -13.35 -9.42
C MET A 154 22.77 -12.10 -8.57
N LEU A 155 23.78 -11.23 -8.43
CA LEU A 155 23.62 -9.94 -7.78
C LEU A 155 22.64 -9.04 -8.54
N ALA A 156 22.74 -8.98 -9.87
CA ALA A 156 21.82 -8.21 -10.71
C ALA A 156 20.38 -8.74 -10.60
N ILE A 157 20.18 -10.06 -10.65
CA ILE A 157 18.86 -10.68 -10.46
C ILE A 157 18.32 -10.38 -9.07
N SER A 158 19.14 -10.50 -8.02
CA SER A 158 18.72 -10.18 -6.65
C SER A 158 18.32 -8.70 -6.51
N THR A 159 19.03 -7.79 -7.19
CA THR A 159 18.70 -6.37 -7.19
C THR A 159 17.36 -6.11 -7.89
N PHE A 160 17.13 -6.74 -9.05
CA PHE A 160 15.85 -6.65 -9.75
C PHE A 160 14.68 -7.18 -8.91
N LEU A 161 14.86 -8.33 -8.25
CA LEU A 161 13.84 -8.92 -7.37
C LEU A 161 13.55 -8.04 -6.15
N MET A 162 14.57 -7.39 -5.58
CA MET A 162 14.39 -6.40 -4.52
C MET A 162 13.56 -5.21 -5.00
N SER A 163 13.86 -4.68 -6.19
CA SER A 163 13.09 -3.58 -6.78
C SER A 163 11.63 -3.99 -7.03
N ALA A 164 11.39 -5.21 -7.51
CA ALA A 164 10.03 -5.74 -7.71
C ALA A 164 9.27 -5.86 -6.37
N SER A 165 9.89 -6.40 -5.32
CA SER A 165 9.30 -6.43 -3.97
C SER A 165 8.98 -5.02 -3.45
N GLY A 166 9.90 -4.06 -3.64
CA GLY A 166 9.68 -2.66 -3.28
C GLY A 166 8.53 -2.01 -4.06
N HIS A 167 8.37 -2.33 -5.34
CA HIS A 167 7.26 -1.84 -6.17
C HIS A 167 5.90 -2.31 -5.62
N TYR A 168 5.74 -3.61 -5.36
CA TYR A 168 4.50 -4.12 -4.75
C TYR A 168 4.27 -3.56 -3.33
N GLY A 169 5.33 -3.34 -2.55
CA GLY A 169 5.23 -2.67 -1.25
C GLY A 169 4.75 -1.21 -1.36
N GLY A 170 5.17 -0.51 -2.41
CA GLY A 170 4.68 0.82 -2.76
C GLY A 170 3.20 0.81 -3.15
N ILE A 171 2.77 -0.16 -3.97
CA ILE A 171 1.36 -0.30 -4.37
C ILE A 171 0.45 -0.51 -3.16
N ILE A 172 0.88 -1.32 -2.18
CA ILE A 172 0.10 -1.57 -0.95
C ILE A 172 -0.12 -0.28 -0.15
N THR A 173 0.86 0.63 -0.12
CA THR A 173 0.86 1.81 0.75
C THR A 173 0.34 3.07 0.06
N HIS A 174 0.62 3.22 -1.24
CA HIS A 174 0.36 4.42 -2.01
C HIS A 174 -0.61 4.21 -3.20
N GLY A 175 -0.99 2.97 -3.50
CA GLY A 175 -1.76 2.63 -4.70
C GLY A 175 -0.88 2.48 -5.94
N ASP A 176 -1.47 2.09 -7.07
CA ASP A 176 -0.74 1.98 -8.33
C ASP A 176 -0.38 3.39 -8.85
N PRO A 177 0.92 3.71 -9.06
CA PRO A 177 1.32 5.00 -9.62
C PRO A 177 0.72 5.31 -11.00
N LEU A 178 0.31 4.28 -11.76
CA LEU A 178 -0.38 4.48 -13.03
C LEU A 178 -1.77 5.11 -12.84
N ASP A 179 -2.40 4.95 -11.67
CA ASP A 179 -3.73 5.51 -11.38
C ASP A 179 -3.69 7.02 -11.16
N SER A 180 -2.54 7.53 -10.72
CA SER A 180 -2.28 8.96 -10.55
C SER A 180 -1.50 9.55 -11.73
N ALA A 181 -1.31 8.79 -12.81
CA ALA A 181 -0.56 9.28 -13.95
C ALA A 181 -1.28 10.44 -14.66
N PRO A 182 -0.55 11.46 -15.13
CA PRO A 182 -1.16 12.67 -15.70
C PRO A 182 -1.95 12.42 -17.00
N TRP A 183 -1.68 11.31 -17.69
CA TRP A 183 -2.42 10.88 -18.89
C TRP A 183 -3.56 9.92 -18.58
N VAL A 184 -3.63 9.39 -17.36
CA VAL A 184 -4.87 8.80 -16.88
C VAL A 184 -5.73 10.00 -16.59
N GLU A 185 -6.48 10.40 -17.61
CA GLU A 185 -7.70 11.17 -17.41
C GLU A 185 -8.42 10.38 -16.33
N LYS A 186 -8.43 10.92 -15.10
CA LYS A 186 -9.48 10.56 -14.16
C LYS A 186 -10.69 10.86 -15.00
N GLU A 187 -11.32 9.82 -15.56
CA GLU A 187 -12.77 9.81 -15.60
C GLU A 187 -13.10 10.23 -14.17
N LYS A 188 -13.30 11.53 -13.96
CA LYS A 188 -14.26 12.00 -13.00
C LYS A 188 -15.39 11.06 -13.37
N ARG A 189 -15.65 10.05 -12.53
CA ARG A 189 -16.91 9.34 -12.58
C ARG A 189 -17.94 10.35 -12.08
N SER A 190 -18.00 11.50 -12.76
CA SER A 190 -19.20 12.23 -13.02
C SER A 190 -20.08 11.21 -13.73
N PHE A 191 -20.78 10.42 -12.92
CA PHE A 191 -22.21 10.38 -13.08
C PHE A 191 -22.62 11.80 -13.53
N GLY A 192 -23.02 11.91 -14.80
CA GLY A 192 -23.92 12.97 -15.25
C GLY A 192 -23.48 14.43 -15.31
N ARG A 193 -22.24 14.87 -15.03
CA ARG A 193 -21.89 16.30 -15.19
C ARG A 193 -21.80 16.71 -16.67
N ALA A 194 -22.94 16.98 -17.29
CA ALA A 194 -23.00 17.90 -18.42
C ALA A 194 -22.52 19.27 -17.92
N ALA A 195 -21.46 19.80 -18.52
CA ALA A 195 -20.78 21.03 -18.11
C ALA A 195 -21.66 22.30 -18.12
N ASP A 196 -22.94 22.20 -18.45
CA ASP A 196 -23.85 23.33 -18.70
C ASP A 196 -25.02 23.45 -17.68
N ASP A 197 -25.17 22.51 -16.75
CA ASP A 197 -26.19 22.59 -15.68
C ASP A 197 -25.58 23.03 -14.36
N GLN A 198 -25.24 24.32 -14.26
CA GLN A 198 -25.10 24.96 -12.95
C GLN A 198 -26.50 25.00 -12.32
N PRO A 199 -26.72 24.36 -11.15
CA PRO A 199 -28.05 24.32 -10.55
C PRO A 199 -28.53 25.75 -10.26
N ALA A 200 -29.71 26.11 -10.77
CA ALA A 200 -30.31 27.43 -10.60
C ALA A 200 -30.61 27.77 -9.13
N GLY A 201 -30.54 26.77 -8.26
CA GLY A 201 -30.53 26.89 -6.80
C GLY A 201 -30.35 25.52 -6.15
N VAL A 202 -30.23 25.50 -4.82
CA VAL A 202 -29.98 24.29 -4.01
C VAL A 202 -31.10 23.24 -4.20
N ALA A 203 -32.32 23.68 -4.51
CA ALA A 203 -33.46 22.81 -4.77
C ALA A 203 -33.30 21.98 -6.06
N ASP A 204 -32.49 22.43 -7.03
CA ASP A 204 -32.26 21.72 -8.29
C ASP A 204 -31.15 20.67 -8.20
N LEU A 205 -30.45 20.59 -7.06
CA LEU A 205 -29.36 19.63 -6.86
C LEU A 205 -29.88 18.20 -6.89
N LEU A 206 -29.29 17.35 -7.73
CA LEU A 206 -29.42 15.91 -7.66
C LEU A 206 -28.71 15.42 -6.40
N VAL A 207 -29.49 14.93 -5.43
CA VAL A 207 -28.98 14.66 -4.08
C VAL A 207 -27.88 13.60 -4.11
N TYR A 208 -28.12 12.47 -4.78
CA TYR A 208 -27.12 11.41 -4.82
C TYR A 208 -25.84 11.85 -5.54
N GLU A 209 -25.97 12.37 -6.76
CA GLU A 209 -24.83 12.71 -7.61
C GLU A 209 -24.03 13.91 -7.09
N GLN A 210 -24.71 14.98 -6.67
CA GLN A 210 -24.07 16.26 -6.38
C GLN A 210 -23.86 16.51 -4.89
N VAL A 211 -24.49 15.72 -4.01
CA VAL A 211 -24.34 15.87 -2.55
C VAL A 211 -23.68 14.65 -1.93
N ILE A 212 -24.15 13.44 -2.26
CA ILE A 212 -23.71 12.20 -1.60
C ILE A 212 -22.40 11.65 -2.18
N ILE A 213 -22.26 11.52 -3.51
CA ILE A 213 -21.06 10.96 -4.15
C ILE A 213 -19.77 11.67 -3.71
N PRO A 214 -19.70 13.01 -3.63
CA PRO A 214 -18.48 13.68 -3.18
C PRO A 214 -18.00 13.23 -1.78
N TYR A 215 -18.90 12.83 -0.88
CA TYR A 215 -18.50 12.26 0.41
C TYR A 215 -17.84 10.91 0.25
N PHE A 216 -18.42 10.06 -0.59
CA PHE A 216 -17.88 8.74 -0.85
C PHE A 216 -16.50 8.84 -1.50
N GLU A 217 -16.31 9.75 -2.45
CA GLU A 217 -15.01 10.02 -3.04
C GLU A 217 -13.98 10.47 -2.01
N ALA A 218 -14.35 11.42 -1.15
CA ALA A 218 -13.44 11.99 -0.16
C ALA A 218 -13.09 11.03 0.98
N LYS A 219 -14.03 10.17 1.41
CA LYS A 219 -13.93 9.46 2.71
C LYS A 219 -14.05 7.94 2.62
N CYS A 220 -14.67 7.40 1.57
CA CYS A 220 -14.98 5.96 1.48
C CYS A 220 -14.14 5.25 0.39
N TYR A 221 -14.03 5.84 -0.79
CA TYR A 221 -13.46 5.18 -1.97
C TYR A 221 -11.96 4.90 -1.84
N SER A 222 -11.22 5.59 -0.97
CA SER A 222 -9.81 5.26 -0.73
C SER A 222 -9.57 3.84 -0.19
N CYS A 223 -10.62 3.16 0.31
CA CYS A 223 -10.57 1.81 0.85
C CYS A 223 -11.65 0.85 0.31
N HIS A 224 -12.69 1.37 -0.36
CA HIS A 224 -13.84 0.62 -0.87
C HIS A 224 -14.11 0.92 -2.36
N ASN A 225 -13.13 0.63 -3.20
CA ASN A 225 -13.17 0.80 -4.66
C ASN A 225 -12.83 -0.51 -5.38
N ASP A 226 -12.77 -0.48 -6.71
CA ASP A 226 -12.49 -1.65 -7.54
C ASP A 226 -11.15 -2.34 -7.26
N LYS A 227 -10.13 -1.57 -6.89
CA LYS A 227 -8.76 -2.04 -6.63
C LYS A 227 -8.51 -2.39 -5.16
N LYS A 228 -9.20 -1.73 -4.25
CA LYS A 228 -9.07 -1.92 -2.80
C LYS A 228 -10.44 -2.12 -2.19
N GLN A 229 -10.68 -3.34 -1.72
CA GLN A 229 -11.99 -3.81 -1.25
C GLN A 229 -11.88 -4.27 0.20
N ARG A 230 -11.67 -3.35 1.14
CA ARG A 230 -11.64 -3.72 2.58
C ARG A 230 -12.99 -4.31 2.99
N GLY A 231 -12.97 -5.43 3.72
CA GLY A 231 -14.19 -6.17 4.09
C GLY A 231 -14.95 -6.76 2.89
N SER A 232 -14.26 -6.96 1.76
CA SER A 232 -14.84 -7.33 0.46
C SER A 232 -15.98 -6.40 0.02
N LEU A 233 -15.92 -5.13 0.43
CA LEU A 233 -16.94 -4.13 0.15
C LEU A 233 -16.50 -3.19 -0.99
N ARG A 234 -17.43 -2.99 -1.93
CA ARG A 234 -17.34 -2.07 -3.06
C ARG A 234 -18.39 -0.96 -2.91
N MET A 235 -17.98 0.31 -2.97
CA MET A 235 -18.90 1.46 -2.85
C MET A 235 -18.90 2.38 -4.09
N ASP A 236 -18.04 2.11 -5.06
CA ASP A 236 -17.84 2.93 -6.26
C ASP A 236 -19.00 2.86 -7.28
N THR A 237 -19.96 1.94 -7.07
CA THR A 237 -21.25 1.93 -7.77
C THR A 237 -22.38 1.69 -6.78
N TYR A 238 -23.58 2.17 -7.12
CA TYR A 238 -24.77 1.99 -6.27
C TYR A 238 -25.13 0.52 -6.08
N ASP A 239 -25.06 -0.28 -7.15
CA ASP A 239 -25.40 -1.71 -7.09
C ASP A 239 -24.48 -2.47 -6.14
N PHE A 240 -23.19 -2.15 -6.11
CA PHE A 240 -22.25 -2.75 -5.18
C PHE A 240 -22.51 -2.33 -3.72
N MET A 241 -22.96 -1.10 -3.48
CA MET A 241 -23.38 -0.68 -2.13
C MET A 241 -24.60 -1.48 -1.64
N LEU A 242 -25.51 -1.87 -2.53
CA LEU A 242 -26.64 -2.74 -2.19
C LEU A 242 -26.21 -4.19 -1.96
N GLU A 243 -25.25 -4.70 -2.73
CA GLU A 243 -24.71 -6.06 -2.56
C GLU A 243 -24.04 -6.22 -1.18
N GLY A 244 -23.29 -5.21 -0.73
CA GLY A 244 -22.62 -5.22 0.56
C GLY A 244 -21.28 -5.94 0.55
N GLY A 245 -20.80 -6.31 1.74
CA GLY A 245 -19.52 -6.99 1.94
C GLY A 245 -19.63 -8.21 2.85
N GLU A 246 -18.50 -8.62 3.43
CA GLU A 246 -18.42 -9.80 4.32
C GLU A 246 -19.35 -9.73 5.54
N GLU A 247 -19.59 -8.53 6.06
CA GLU A 247 -20.40 -8.32 7.26
C GLU A 247 -21.89 -8.10 6.98
N GLY A 248 -22.30 -8.02 5.71
CA GLY A 248 -23.68 -7.84 5.30
C GLY A 248 -23.90 -6.62 4.39
N PRO A 249 -25.16 -6.17 4.25
CA PRO A 249 -25.51 -5.10 3.32
C PRO A 249 -24.91 -3.76 3.77
N CYS A 250 -24.22 -3.08 2.85
CA CYS A 250 -23.66 -1.76 3.11
C CYS A 250 -24.76 -0.68 3.13
N LEU A 251 -25.67 -0.75 2.16
CA LEU A 251 -26.82 0.13 2.01
C LEU A 251 -28.12 -0.68 2.00
N VAL A 252 -29.03 -0.36 2.92
CA VAL A 252 -30.42 -0.80 2.90
C VAL A 252 -31.32 0.44 2.76
N PRO A 253 -31.82 0.73 1.55
CA PRO A 253 -32.65 1.90 1.30
C PRO A 253 -33.85 1.98 2.25
N GLY A 254 -34.00 3.11 2.95
CA GLY A 254 -35.08 3.36 3.91
C GLY A 254 -34.84 2.80 5.31
N ASN A 255 -33.72 2.10 5.57
CA ASN A 255 -33.43 1.50 6.87
C ASN A 255 -32.02 1.87 7.35
N LEU A 256 -31.94 2.76 8.34
CA LEU A 256 -30.68 3.22 8.92
C LEU A 256 -29.98 2.14 9.75
N ASP A 257 -30.75 1.32 10.46
CA ASP A 257 -30.21 0.34 11.41
C ASP A 257 -29.66 -0.90 10.70
N GLU A 258 -30.17 -1.21 9.51
CA GLU A 258 -29.65 -2.29 8.66
C GLU A 258 -28.60 -1.81 7.64
N SER A 259 -28.46 -0.49 7.44
CA SER A 259 -27.41 0.07 6.58
C SER A 259 -26.10 0.16 7.34
N LEU A 260 -25.20 -0.82 7.15
CA LEU A 260 -23.92 -0.86 7.87
C LEU A 260 -23.09 0.42 7.69
N MET A 261 -23.14 1.09 6.53
CA MET A 261 -22.42 2.35 6.37
C MET A 261 -22.84 3.43 7.39
N ILE A 262 -24.11 3.43 7.80
CA ILE A 262 -24.65 4.38 8.79
C ILE A 262 -24.30 3.91 10.20
N VAL A 263 -24.46 2.61 10.48
CA VAL A 263 -24.17 2.04 11.80
C VAL A 263 -22.69 2.23 12.15
N LEU A 264 -21.78 1.88 11.23
CA LEU A 264 -20.34 1.94 11.47
C LEU A 264 -19.81 3.38 11.55
N THR A 265 -20.43 4.35 10.89
CA THR A 265 -20.04 5.77 10.98
C THR A 265 -20.44 6.43 12.30
N ARG A 266 -21.44 5.87 13.00
CA ARG A 266 -21.91 6.33 14.30
C ARG A 266 -21.12 5.77 15.50
N LEU A 267 -20.38 4.68 15.31
CA LEU A 267 -19.64 4.03 16.40
C LEU A 267 -18.64 5.00 17.05
N PRO A 268 -18.30 4.88 18.34
CA PRO A 268 -17.30 5.73 19.01
C PRO A 268 -15.94 5.78 18.28
N LEU A 269 -15.20 6.88 18.40
CA LEU A 269 -13.90 7.08 17.71
C LEU A 269 -12.83 6.05 18.07
N ASP A 270 -12.96 5.41 19.23
CA ASP A 270 -12.10 4.36 19.76
C ASP A 270 -12.60 2.94 19.44
N ASP A 271 -13.71 2.80 18.72
CA ASP A 271 -14.22 1.51 18.28
C ASP A 271 -13.45 1.01 17.05
N ASP A 272 -13.00 -0.25 17.09
CA ASP A 272 -12.21 -0.86 16.02
C ASP A 272 -13.02 -1.03 14.71
N TYR A 273 -14.35 -1.07 14.79
CA TYR A 273 -15.24 -1.18 13.63
C TYR A 273 -15.70 0.17 13.08
N ARG A 274 -15.33 1.29 13.72
CA ARG A 274 -15.75 2.61 13.25
C ARG A 274 -15.22 2.89 11.85
N MET A 275 -16.10 3.40 11.00
CA MET A 275 -15.75 3.91 9.68
C MET A 275 -15.98 5.42 9.57
N ALA A 276 -15.08 6.21 8.98
CA ALA A 276 -13.73 5.84 8.58
C ALA A 276 -12.85 5.56 9.82
N PRO A 277 -11.73 4.82 9.68
CA PRO A 277 -10.78 4.60 10.76
C PRO A 277 -10.31 5.94 11.37
N SER A 278 -9.96 5.94 12.66
CA SER A 278 -9.63 7.18 13.41
C SER A 278 -8.49 8.01 12.82
N ASN A 279 -7.60 7.41 12.02
CA ASN A 279 -6.51 8.09 11.31
C ASN A 279 -6.92 8.64 9.91
N LYS A 280 -8.19 8.54 9.54
CA LYS A 280 -8.76 9.03 8.27
C LYS A 280 -9.79 10.13 8.52
N PRO A 281 -10.05 10.99 7.51
CA PRO A 281 -11.07 12.03 7.60
C PRO A 281 -12.43 11.47 8.01
N GLN A 282 -13.01 12.04 9.06
CA GLN A 282 -14.32 11.64 9.58
C GLN A 282 -15.44 12.41 8.89
N LEU A 283 -16.65 11.86 8.88
CA LEU A 283 -17.85 12.65 8.60
C LEU A 283 -18.04 13.68 9.71
N THR A 284 -18.31 14.92 9.32
CA THR A 284 -18.79 15.96 10.22
C THR A 284 -20.25 15.69 10.57
N GLU A 285 -20.75 16.32 11.63
CA GLU A 285 -22.13 16.15 12.07
C GLU A 285 -23.14 16.48 10.95
N SER A 286 -22.87 17.53 10.17
CA SER A 286 -23.74 17.93 9.05
C SER A 286 -23.75 16.91 7.91
N GLU A 287 -22.59 16.31 7.58
CA GLU A 287 -22.50 15.29 6.53
C GLU A 287 -23.14 13.98 6.99
N GLN A 288 -22.94 13.60 8.25
CA GLN A 288 -23.61 12.46 8.86
C GLN A 288 -25.13 12.63 8.80
N ALA A 289 -25.65 13.80 9.17
CA ALA A 289 -27.08 14.09 9.13
C ALA A 289 -27.66 14.01 7.70
N VAL A 290 -26.95 14.53 6.70
CA VAL A 290 -27.37 14.47 5.29
C VAL A 290 -27.34 13.03 4.76
N MET A 291 -26.31 12.25 5.10
CA MET A 291 -26.19 10.85 4.70
C MET A 291 -27.32 9.99 5.30
N GLU A 292 -27.59 10.17 6.59
CA GLU A 292 -28.69 9.49 7.28
C GLU A 292 -30.05 9.87 6.69
N TRP A 293 -30.29 11.16 6.44
CA TRP A 293 -31.52 11.61 5.80
C TRP A 293 -31.70 10.98 4.41
N TRP A 294 -30.65 10.96 3.58
CA TRP A 294 -30.72 10.36 2.24
C TRP A 294 -31.05 8.87 2.30
N VAL A 295 -30.42 8.11 3.22
CA VAL A 295 -30.76 6.69 3.42
C VAL A 295 -32.20 6.52 3.90
N ALA A 296 -32.65 7.35 4.84
CA ALA A 296 -34.02 7.29 5.37
C ALA A 296 -35.10 7.56 4.28
N GLU A 297 -34.80 8.44 3.33
CA GLU A 297 -35.68 8.74 2.18
C GLU A 297 -35.65 7.66 1.09
N GLY A 298 -35.00 6.51 1.33
CA GLY A 298 -34.93 5.41 0.37
C GLY A 298 -33.75 5.51 -0.60
N ALA A 299 -32.71 6.27 -0.24
CA ALA A 299 -31.46 6.38 -0.98
C ALA A 299 -31.62 6.62 -2.50
N PRO A 300 -32.49 7.55 -2.95
CA PRO A 300 -32.78 7.71 -4.37
C PRO A 300 -31.55 8.18 -5.15
N GLN A 301 -31.30 7.55 -6.31
CA GLN A 301 -30.17 7.89 -7.19
C GLN A 301 -30.39 9.11 -8.07
N ASN A 302 -31.65 9.40 -8.45
CA ASN A 302 -31.98 10.41 -9.45
C ASN A 302 -33.17 11.26 -8.97
N THR A 303 -32.96 11.99 -7.88
CA THR A 303 -34.00 12.86 -7.31
C THR A 303 -33.38 14.18 -6.89
N LYS A 304 -34.08 15.26 -7.22
CA LYS A 304 -33.69 16.62 -6.85
C LYS A 304 -34.06 16.90 -5.40
N LEU A 305 -33.29 17.73 -4.72
CA LEU A 305 -33.56 18.12 -3.34
C LEU A 305 -34.95 18.74 -3.17
N GLY A 306 -35.40 19.55 -4.13
CA GLY A 306 -36.72 20.20 -4.10
C GLY A 306 -37.90 19.24 -4.21
N ASP A 307 -37.67 18.03 -4.72
CA ASP A 307 -38.69 16.98 -4.86
C ASP A 307 -38.71 16.03 -3.64
N MET A 308 -37.75 16.16 -2.71
CA MET A 308 -37.63 15.34 -1.51
C MET A 308 -38.20 16.04 -0.28
N GLN A 309 -38.58 15.25 0.73
CA GLN A 309 -39.06 15.78 2.02
C GLN A 309 -37.86 16.11 2.92
N ALA A 310 -37.16 17.20 2.59
CA ALA A 310 -36.05 17.70 3.40
C ALA A 310 -36.52 18.73 4.45
N SER A 311 -36.03 18.61 5.68
CA SER A 311 -36.23 19.65 6.71
C SER A 311 -35.40 20.90 6.39
N ALA A 312 -35.76 22.04 6.97
CA ALA A 312 -34.98 23.27 6.81
C ALA A 312 -33.53 23.12 7.28
N GLU A 313 -33.29 22.28 8.30
CA GLU A 313 -31.97 21.96 8.82
C GLU A 313 -31.14 21.15 7.82
N ILE A 314 -31.73 20.11 7.22
CA ILE A 314 -31.06 19.33 6.17
C ILE A 314 -30.72 20.21 4.96
N ILE A 315 -31.64 21.07 4.52
CA ILE A 315 -31.39 22.01 3.43
C ILE A 315 -30.21 22.94 3.76
N GLN A 316 -30.11 23.41 5.01
CA GLN A 316 -29.00 24.23 5.45
C GLN A 316 -27.67 23.46 5.45
N HIS A 317 -27.67 22.20 5.89
CA HIS A 317 -26.48 21.35 5.83
C HIS A 317 -26.02 21.12 4.39
N VAL A 318 -26.94 20.74 3.49
CA VAL A 318 -26.63 20.57 2.06
C VAL A 318 -26.02 21.86 1.49
N GLN A 319 -26.59 23.03 1.80
CA GLN A 319 -26.03 24.33 1.37
C GLN A 319 -24.60 24.58 1.85
N GLN A 320 -24.33 24.30 3.12
CA GLN A 320 -23.00 24.48 3.71
C GLN A 320 -21.97 23.56 3.05
N ILE A 321 -22.36 22.30 2.84
CA ILE A 321 -21.54 21.27 2.22
C ILE A 321 -21.24 21.63 0.76
N THR A 322 -22.26 21.89 -0.06
CA THR A 322 -22.06 22.17 -1.49
C THR A 322 -21.20 23.42 -1.68
N LYS A 323 -21.36 24.42 -0.82
CA LYS A 323 -20.51 25.61 -0.85
C LYS A 323 -19.05 25.30 -0.51
N ALA A 324 -18.80 24.41 0.45
CA ALA A 324 -17.45 23.98 0.80
C ALA A 324 -16.80 23.20 -0.35
N GLN A 325 -17.53 22.26 -0.96
CA GLN A 325 -17.09 21.47 -2.11
C GLN A 325 -16.72 22.36 -3.30
N LEU A 326 -17.56 23.35 -3.64
CA LEU A 326 -17.28 24.30 -4.72
C LEU A 326 -16.08 25.20 -4.43
N ALA A 327 -15.83 25.53 -3.17
CA ALA A 327 -14.65 26.30 -2.79
C ALA A 327 -13.37 25.48 -2.96
N GLU A 328 -13.39 24.19 -2.58
CA GLU A 328 -12.26 23.26 -2.76
C GLU A 328 -11.98 22.98 -4.25
N GLU A 329 -13.01 22.75 -5.08
CA GLU A 329 -12.84 22.56 -6.53
C GLU A 329 -12.16 23.78 -7.17
N LYS A 330 -12.61 24.99 -6.79
CA LYS A 330 -12.02 26.24 -7.29
C LYS A 330 -10.57 26.44 -6.84
N LEU A 331 -10.25 26.10 -5.59
CA LEU A 331 -8.88 26.17 -5.07
C LEU A 331 -7.95 25.20 -5.82
N ALA A 332 -8.43 23.99 -6.13
CA ALA A 332 -7.67 23.00 -6.88
C ALA A 332 -7.45 23.42 -8.35
N GLU A 333 -8.44 24.05 -8.98
CA GLU A 333 -8.31 24.63 -10.33
C GLU A 333 -7.28 25.77 -10.34
N ASP A 334 -7.36 26.69 -9.36
CA ASP A 334 -6.42 27.81 -9.23
C ASP A 334 -4.97 27.30 -9.00
N GLU A 335 -4.77 26.24 -8.22
CA GLU A 335 -3.44 25.62 -8.00
C GLU A 335 -2.88 24.97 -9.28
N LEU A 336 -3.71 24.25 -10.03
CA LEU A 336 -3.31 23.64 -11.32
C LEU A 336 -2.96 24.70 -12.37
N GLU A 337 -3.67 25.84 -12.40
CA GLU A 337 -3.32 26.96 -13.27
C GLU A 337 -1.97 27.59 -12.89
N VAL A 338 -1.66 27.69 -11.59
CA VAL A 338 -0.36 28.20 -11.13
C VAL A 338 0.77 27.24 -11.46
N GLU A 339 0.60 25.94 -11.23
CA GLU A 339 1.62 24.90 -11.50
C GLU A 339 1.91 24.81 -13.01
N SER A 340 0.87 24.85 -13.85
CA SER A 340 1.05 24.87 -15.31
C SER A 340 1.70 26.16 -15.84
N ALA A 341 1.47 27.30 -15.18
CA ALA A 341 2.12 28.57 -15.51
C ALA A 341 3.60 28.59 -15.08
N GLU A 342 3.94 27.97 -13.94
CA GLU A 342 5.33 27.83 -13.49
C GLU A 342 6.14 26.89 -14.40
N GLU A 343 5.57 25.75 -14.79
CA GLU A 343 6.20 24.78 -15.69
C GLU A 343 6.43 25.36 -17.11
N ALA A 344 5.52 26.22 -17.59
CA ALA A 344 5.69 26.95 -18.85
C ALA A 344 6.73 28.09 -18.79
N SER A 345 7.11 28.54 -17.59
CA SER A 345 8.07 29.63 -17.36
C SER A 345 9.50 29.17 -17.05
N SER A 346 9.70 27.87 -16.82
CA SER A 346 11.01 27.24 -16.62
C SER A 346 11.86 27.30 -17.91
N PRO A 347 12.96 28.07 -17.96
CA PRO A 347 13.85 28.05 -19.12
C PRO A 347 14.55 26.70 -19.16
N ASN A 348 14.42 26.00 -20.29
CA ASN A 348 15.19 24.80 -20.62
C ASN A 348 16.70 25.15 -20.54
N GLU A 349 17.38 24.74 -19.46
CA GLU A 349 18.85 24.75 -19.34
C GLU A 349 19.43 23.35 -19.53
#